data_AF-A0A971HPI8-F1
#
_entry.id   AF-A0A971HPI8-F1
#
_cell.length_a   1.000
_cell.length_b   1.000
_cell.length_c   1.000
_cell.angle_alpha   90.00
_cell.angle_beta   90.00
_cell.angle_gamma   90.00
#
_symmetry.space_group_name_H-M   'P 1'
#
loop_
_entity.id
_entity.type
_entity.pdbx_description
1 polymer ?
#
loop_
_entity_poly.entity_id
_entity_poly.type
_entity_poly.pdbx_seq_one_letter_code
_entity_poly.pdbx_strand_id
1 'polypeptide(L)'
;MIDKLKITEKITKIFLLVIILITIFVVIFNFFFNKKEKEVVIENEIKNFNYIQVESDIELFKTEFITLKNILDKDDINYEEYAKSISKLFIIDFYSLKNKTSSYDVGGVQFIYSEFKDNFSLKASDTIYKYLNPNMKELPLVKKVNVISIEETTFEYKEKEYQSYKLFLNWEYESDYGYEKECILMLIKENNRLDIVKKTNIS
;
A
#
# COMPACT_ATOMS: atom_id res chain seq x y z
N MET A 1 68.36 -9.37 16.10
CA MET A 1 67.99 -9.09 14.69
C MET A 1 66.88 -10.01 14.19
N ILE A 2 66.91 -11.31 14.55
CA ILE A 2 65.92 -12.33 14.15
C ILE A 2 64.49 -12.06 14.68
N ASP A 3 64.32 -11.52 15.89
CA ASP A 3 62.98 -11.30 16.47
C ASP A 3 62.23 -10.11 15.83
N LYS A 4 62.96 -9.07 15.40
CA LYS A 4 62.36 -7.94 14.66
C LYS A 4 61.80 -8.39 13.31
N LEU A 5 62.49 -9.28 12.61
CA LEU A 5 62.06 -9.86 11.32
C LEU A 5 60.77 -10.70 11.46
N LYS A 6 60.67 -11.54 12.50
CA LYS A 6 59.46 -12.33 12.79
C LYS A 6 58.25 -11.46 13.16
N ILE A 7 58.48 -10.37 13.89
CA ILE A 7 57.43 -9.39 14.24
C ILE A 7 56.95 -8.66 12.98
N THR A 8 57.85 -8.23 12.09
CA THR A 8 57.49 -7.57 10.83
C THR A 8 56.73 -8.49 9.87
N GLU A 9 57.06 -9.79 9.81
CA GLU A 9 56.31 -10.80 9.03
C GLU A 9 54.89 -11.05 9.59
N LYS A 10 54.74 -11.04 10.93
CA LYS A 10 53.44 -11.19 11.58
C LYS A 10 52.54 -9.97 11.35
N ILE A 11 53.12 -8.77 11.41
CA ILE A 11 52.42 -7.50 11.14
C ILE A 11 52.00 -7.41 9.67
N THR A 12 52.86 -7.81 8.72
CA THR A 12 52.51 -7.81 7.29
C THR A 12 51.41 -8.81 6.95
N LYS A 13 51.40 -10.01 7.57
CA LYS A 13 50.29 -10.97 7.42
C LYS A 13 48.96 -10.45 7.99
N ILE A 14 49.00 -9.79 9.14
CA ILE A 14 47.80 -9.16 9.74
C ILE A 14 47.28 -8.04 8.83
N PHE A 15 48.18 -7.21 8.30
CA PHE A 15 47.82 -6.13 7.39
C PHE A 15 47.17 -6.66 6.10
N LEU A 16 47.71 -7.74 5.53
CA LEU A 16 47.12 -8.40 4.35
C LEU A 16 45.72 -8.96 4.64
N LEU A 17 45.52 -9.55 5.82
CA LEU A 17 44.20 -10.06 6.25
C LEU A 17 43.17 -8.94 6.38
N VAL A 18 43.56 -7.79 6.94
CA VAL A 18 42.68 -6.62 7.08
C VAL A 18 42.27 -6.07 5.72
N ILE A 19 43.19 -6.01 4.76
CA ILE A 19 42.87 -5.59 3.38
C ILE A 19 41.83 -6.51 2.75
N ILE A 20 41.98 -7.83 2.92
CA ILE A 20 41.02 -8.82 2.39
C ILE A 20 39.63 -8.61 3.01
N LEU A 21 39.55 -8.40 4.32
CA LEU A 21 38.28 -8.12 5.00
C LEU A 21 37.62 -6.82 4.51
N ILE A 22 38.40 -5.76 4.28
CA ILE A 22 37.90 -4.50 3.72
C ILE A 22 37.37 -4.73 2.30
N THR A 23 38.08 -5.48 1.45
CA THR A 23 37.60 -5.76 0.09
C THR A 23 36.31 -6.59 0.08
N ILE A 24 36.19 -7.59 0.96
CA ILE A 24 34.95 -8.37 1.11
C ILE A 24 33.82 -7.48 1.60
N PHE A 25 34.08 -6.61 2.57
CA PHE A 25 33.10 -5.66 3.07
C PHE A 25 32.61 -4.71 1.98
N VAL A 26 33.51 -4.15 1.16
CA VAL A 26 33.14 -3.26 0.04
C VAL A 26 32.32 -4.00 -1.01
N VAL A 27 32.64 -5.26 -1.32
CA VAL A 27 31.87 -6.07 -2.28
C VAL A 27 30.47 -6.38 -1.73
N ILE A 28 30.36 -6.79 -0.47
CA ILE A 28 29.07 -7.04 0.19
C ILE A 28 28.26 -5.74 0.27
N PHE A 29 28.88 -4.63 0.67
CA PHE A 29 28.24 -3.32 0.75
C PHE A 29 27.70 -2.89 -0.62
N ASN A 30 28.51 -2.99 -1.68
CA ASN A 30 28.05 -2.69 -3.03
C ASN A 30 26.96 -3.67 -3.51
N PHE A 31 26.95 -4.92 -3.09
CA PHE A 31 25.93 -5.89 -3.49
C PHE A 31 24.59 -5.64 -2.78
N PHE A 32 24.61 -5.23 -1.51
CA PHE A 32 23.40 -4.93 -0.73
C PHE A 32 22.86 -3.51 -0.96
N PHE A 33 23.71 -2.50 -1.17
CA PHE A 33 23.27 -1.10 -1.32
C PHE A 33 23.08 -0.63 -2.78
N ASN A 34 23.50 -1.39 -3.80
CA ASN A 34 23.23 -1.03 -5.21
C ASN A 34 21.91 -1.57 -5.78
N LYS A 35 20.99 -2.09 -4.95
CA LYS A 35 19.61 -2.24 -5.41
C LYS A 35 19.01 -0.85 -5.54
N LYS A 36 19.06 -0.28 -6.73
CA LYS A 36 18.23 0.88 -7.07
C LYS A 36 16.79 0.49 -6.81
N GLU A 37 16.19 1.10 -5.78
CA GLU A 37 14.74 1.02 -5.61
C GLU A 37 14.11 1.56 -6.89
N LYS A 38 13.14 0.83 -7.44
CA LYS A 38 12.43 1.25 -8.63
C LYS A 38 11.60 2.46 -8.21
N GLU A 39 11.96 3.65 -8.69
CA GLU A 39 11.22 4.87 -8.36
C GLU A 39 9.76 4.72 -8.78
N VAL A 40 8.85 5.13 -7.88
CA VAL A 40 7.41 5.16 -8.15
C VAL A 40 7.13 6.33 -9.08
N VAL A 41 6.63 6.03 -10.29
CA VAL A 41 6.28 7.05 -11.29
C VAL A 41 4.83 7.47 -11.09
N ILE A 42 4.62 8.69 -10.60
CA ILE A 42 3.28 9.30 -10.47
C ILE A 42 2.79 9.70 -11.87
N GLU A 43 1.65 9.17 -12.29
CA GLU A 43 1.04 9.44 -13.59
C GLU A 43 -0.06 10.52 -13.47
N ASN A 44 -0.87 10.46 -12.40
CA ASN A 44 -1.91 11.45 -12.12
C ASN A 44 -2.01 11.75 -10.62
N GLU A 45 -2.48 12.97 -10.31
CA GLU A 45 -2.66 13.44 -8.94
C GLU A 45 -3.90 14.33 -8.82
N ILE A 46 -4.64 14.20 -7.71
CA ILE A 46 -5.69 15.12 -7.30
C ILE A 46 -5.15 15.92 -6.10
N LYS A 47 -4.36 16.96 -6.40
CA LYS A 47 -3.49 17.68 -5.45
C LYS A 47 -4.19 18.13 -4.17
N ASN A 48 -5.36 18.74 -4.29
CA ASN A 48 -6.11 19.27 -3.13
C ASN A 48 -6.55 18.18 -2.14
N PHE A 49 -6.56 16.92 -2.58
CA PHE A 49 -6.99 15.78 -1.80
C PHE A 49 -5.85 14.78 -1.55
N ASN A 50 -4.62 15.04 -2.00
CA ASN A 50 -3.47 14.13 -1.88
C ASN A 50 -3.77 12.69 -2.30
N TYR A 51 -4.48 12.52 -3.43
CA TYR A 51 -4.65 11.22 -4.07
C TYR A 51 -3.74 11.11 -5.27
N ILE A 52 -3.13 9.95 -5.43
CA ILE A 52 -2.20 9.65 -6.52
C ILE A 52 -2.61 8.38 -7.25
N GLN A 53 -2.33 8.38 -8.55
CA GLN A 53 -2.35 7.21 -9.41
C GLN A 53 -0.97 7.08 -10.05
N VAL A 54 -0.41 5.89 -9.97
CA VAL A 54 0.95 5.57 -10.41
C VAL A 54 0.91 4.71 -11.68
N GLU A 55 1.99 4.75 -12.46
CA GLU A 55 2.04 4.06 -13.76
C GLU A 55 1.76 2.55 -13.65
N SER A 56 2.18 1.93 -12.55
CA SER A 56 2.01 0.49 -12.26
C SER A 56 0.62 0.08 -11.77
N ASP A 57 -0.30 1.03 -11.55
CA ASP A 57 -1.67 0.71 -11.18
C ASP A 57 -2.36 -0.07 -12.30
N ILE A 58 -3.25 -0.98 -11.93
CA ILE A 58 -4.01 -1.75 -12.91
C ILE A 58 -5.05 -0.88 -13.60
N GLU A 59 -5.42 -1.22 -14.84
CA GLU A 59 -6.36 -0.45 -15.66
C GLU A 59 -7.70 -0.15 -14.95
N LEU A 60 -8.18 -1.10 -14.14
CA LEU A 60 -9.40 -0.92 -13.34
C LEU A 60 -9.25 0.22 -12.32
N PHE A 61 -8.09 0.33 -11.67
CA PHE A 61 -7.79 1.43 -10.75
C PHE A 61 -7.69 2.76 -11.50
N LYS A 62 -6.94 2.80 -12.62
CA LYS A 62 -6.78 4.01 -13.44
C LYS A 62 -8.12 4.57 -13.92
N THR A 63 -9.00 3.68 -14.38
CA THR A 63 -10.35 4.05 -14.84
C THR A 63 -11.21 4.64 -13.71
N GLU A 64 -11.22 4.01 -12.54
CA GLU A 64 -11.96 4.52 -11.39
C GLU A 64 -11.31 5.81 -10.83
N PHE A 65 -10.00 5.98 -10.94
CA PHE A 65 -9.30 7.18 -10.50
C PHE A 65 -9.66 8.41 -11.36
N ILE A 66 -9.86 8.22 -12.66
CA ILE A 66 -10.40 9.27 -13.54
C ILE A 66 -11.83 9.64 -13.12
N THR A 67 -12.63 8.64 -12.71
CA THR A 67 -13.99 8.88 -12.18
C THR A 67 -13.92 9.73 -10.91
N LEU A 68 -13.05 9.37 -9.96
CA LEU A 68 -12.80 10.14 -8.75
C LEU A 68 -12.39 11.59 -9.07
N LYS A 69 -11.45 11.77 -9.99
CA LYS A 69 -10.98 13.09 -10.42
C LYS A 69 -12.12 13.95 -10.97
N ASN A 70 -12.96 13.39 -11.85
CA ASN A 70 -14.12 14.09 -12.40
C ASN A 70 -15.18 14.46 -11.33
N ILE A 71 -15.28 13.70 -10.23
CA ILE A 71 -16.14 14.03 -9.10
C ILE A 71 -15.57 15.21 -8.31
N LEU A 72 -14.25 15.19 -8.07
CA LEU A 72 -13.56 16.17 -7.23
C LEU A 72 -13.19 17.48 -7.95
N ASP A 73 -13.21 17.49 -9.29
CA ASP A 73 -13.01 18.69 -10.10
C ASP A 73 -14.26 19.60 -10.17
N LYS A 74 -15.39 19.18 -9.57
CA LYS A 74 -16.63 19.98 -9.51
C LYS A 74 -16.62 20.92 -8.31
N ASP A 75 -17.17 22.12 -8.50
CA ASP A 75 -17.36 23.09 -7.40
C ASP A 75 -18.27 22.55 -6.29
N ASP A 76 -19.34 21.85 -6.68
CA ASP A 76 -20.23 21.14 -5.76
C ASP A 76 -19.95 19.63 -5.81
N ILE A 77 -19.20 19.16 -4.81
CA ILE A 77 -18.75 17.76 -4.73
C ILE A 77 -19.92 16.89 -4.26
N ASN A 78 -20.28 15.91 -5.09
CA ASN A 78 -21.19 14.85 -4.68
C ASN A 78 -20.44 13.85 -3.77
N TYR A 79 -20.62 13.98 -2.46
CA TYR A 79 -19.95 13.15 -1.46
C TYR A 79 -20.37 11.68 -1.47
N GLU A 80 -21.59 11.36 -1.91
CA GLU A 80 -22.03 9.98 -2.06
C GLU A 80 -21.26 9.28 -3.19
N GLU A 81 -21.15 9.92 -4.36
CA GLU A 81 -20.36 9.40 -5.49
C GLU A 81 -18.86 9.37 -5.17
N TYR A 82 -18.37 10.37 -4.43
CA TYR A 82 -17.00 10.38 -3.93
C TYR A 82 -16.74 9.17 -3.02
N ALA A 83 -17.63 8.90 -2.05
CA ALA A 83 -17.52 7.77 -1.13
C ALA A 83 -17.53 6.43 -1.88
N LYS A 84 -18.39 6.28 -2.89
CA LYS A 84 -18.42 5.10 -3.79
C LYS A 84 -17.09 4.92 -4.50
N SER A 85 -16.53 6.00 -5.06
CA SER A 85 -15.32 5.93 -5.88
C SER A 85 -14.08 5.55 -5.05
N ILE A 86 -13.84 6.20 -3.91
CA ILE A 86 -12.69 5.83 -3.05
C ILE A 86 -12.84 4.44 -2.44
N SER A 87 -14.08 4.00 -2.17
CA SER A 87 -14.31 2.65 -1.67
C SER A 87 -13.95 1.60 -2.73
N LYS A 88 -14.30 1.83 -4.00
CA LYS A 88 -13.87 0.96 -5.09
C LYS A 88 -12.36 0.97 -5.25
N LEU A 89 -11.73 2.15 -5.30
CA LEU A 89 -10.27 2.26 -5.43
C LEU A 89 -9.54 1.54 -4.30
N PHE A 90 -10.03 1.66 -3.07
CA PHE A 90 -9.53 0.92 -1.92
C PHE A 90 -9.62 -0.60 -2.12
N ILE A 91 -10.79 -1.12 -2.52
CA ILE A 91 -10.97 -2.56 -2.76
C ILE A 91 -10.06 -3.05 -3.89
N ILE A 92 -10.00 -2.31 -5.00
CA ILE A 92 -9.18 -2.65 -6.17
C ILE A 92 -7.72 -2.78 -5.74
N ASP A 93 -7.19 -1.79 -5.02
CA ASP A 93 -5.77 -1.72 -4.69
C ASP A 93 -5.38 -2.67 -3.54
N PHE A 94 -6.24 -2.83 -2.54
CA PHE A 94 -5.98 -3.67 -1.36
C PHE A 94 -6.13 -5.18 -1.65
N TYR A 95 -7.05 -5.58 -2.53
CA TYR A 95 -7.33 -6.99 -2.80
C TYR A 95 -6.72 -7.53 -4.09
N SER A 96 -6.16 -6.66 -4.93
CA SER A 96 -5.32 -7.09 -6.05
C SER A 96 -3.92 -7.37 -5.52
N LEU A 97 -3.68 -8.60 -5.06
CA LEU A 97 -2.36 -8.98 -4.53
C LEU A 97 -1.38 -9.34 -5.65
N LYS A 98 -1.89 -9.70 -6.84
CA LYS A 98 -1.08 -10.11 -7.99
C LYS A 98 -0.13 -9.02 -8.51
N ASN A 99 -0.46 -7.74 -8.33
CA ASN A 99 0.40 -6.61 -8.71
C ASN A 99 1.26 -6.07 -7.56
N LYS A 100 1.35 -6.78 -6.43
CA LYS A 100 2.10 -6.37 -5.25
C LYS A 100 3.47 -7.03 -5.19
N THR A 101 4.45 -6.27 -4.69
CA THR A 101 5.87 -6.65 -4.73
C THR A 101 6.39 -7.28 -3.45
N SER A 102 5.69 -7.08 -2.32
CA SER A 102 6.05 -7.66 -1.03
C SER A 102 4.90 -7.57 -0.03
N SER A 103 5.04 -8.23 1.12
CA SER A 103 4.11 -8.10 2.25
C SER A 103 3.96 -6.68 2.80
N TYR A 104 4.90 -5.78 2.50
CA TYR A 104 4.89 -4.38 2.93
C TYR A 104 4.30 -3.43 1.87
N ASP A 105 4.05 -3.92 0.66
CA ASP A 105 3.42 -3.17 -0.44
C ASP A 105 1.89 -3.15 -0.28
N VAL A 106 1.43 -2.62 0.85
CA VAL A 106 0.01 -2.60 1.22
C VAL A 106 -0.73 -1.58 0.36
N GLY A 107 -1.72 -2.05 -0.41
CA GLY A 107 -2.56 -1.19 -1.25
C GLY A 107 -3.62 -0.42 -0.45
N GLY A 108 -4.16 0.65 -1.03
CA GLY A 108 -5.31 1.39 -0.51
C GLY A 108 -5.00 2.31 0.67
N VAL A 109 -3.76 2.35 1.16
CA VAL A 109 -3.34 3.16 2.34
C VAL A 109 -3.63 4.64 2.15
N GLN A 110 -3.60 5.15 0.92
CA GLN A 110 -3.89 6.56 0.63
C GLN A 110 -5.34 6.97 0.97
N PHE A 111 -6.27 6.02 1.04
CA PHE A 111 -7.69 6.25 1.38
C PHE A 111 -8.01 6.01 2.86
N ILE A 112 -7.02 5.59 3.66
CA ILE A 112 -7.20 5.34 5.09
C ILE A 112 -7.02 6.64 5.87
N TYR A 113 -7.82 6.82 6.92
CA TYR A 113 -7.70 7.95 7.83
C TYR A 113 -6.28 8.08 8.36
N SER A 114 -5.74 9.30 8.35
CA SER A 114 -4.31 9.57 8.55
C SER A 114 -3.75 8.91 9.82
N GLU A 115 -4.47 8.99 10.94
CA GLU A 115 -4.07 8.38 12.22
C GLU A 115 -4.08 6.85 12.21
N PHE A 116 -4.74 6.21 11.24
CA PHE A 116 -4.92 4.75 11.18
C PHE A 116 -3.99 4.09 10.16
N LYS A 117 -3.31 4.86 9.30
CA LYS A 117 -2.49 4.33 8.20
C LYS A 117 -1.42 3.33 8.66
N ASP A 118 -0.69 3.64 9.72
CA ASP A 118 0.39 2.77 10.22
C ASP A 118 -0.16 1.46 10.77
N ASN A 119 -1.19 1.54 11.63
CA ASN A 119 -1.84 0.37 12.21
C ASN A 119 -2.54 -0.49 11.15
N PHE A 120 -3.16 0.15 10.15
CA PHE A 120 -3.76 -0.52 9.01
C PHE A 120 -2.70 -1.28 8.21
N SER A 121 -1.60 -0.62 7.84
CA SER A 121 -0.52 -1.23 7.06
C SER A 121 0.13 -2.39 7.80
N LEU A 122 0.41 -2.22 9.10
CA LEU A 122 0.95 -3.27 9.94
C LEU A 122 0.01 -4.49 9.98
N LYS A 123 -1.28 -4.29 10.29
CA LYS A 123 -2.27 -5.37 10.32
C LYS A 123 -2.42 -6.06 8.98
N ALA A 124 -2.45 -5.32 7.88
CA ALA A 124 -2.53 -5.89 6.53
C ALA A 124 -1.31 -6.76 6.24
N SER A 125 -0.11 -6.25 6.54
CA SER A 125 1.17 -6.97 6.41
C SER A 125 1.23 -8.24 7.25
N ASP A 126 0.60 -8.24 8.44
CA ASP A 126 0.56 -9.39 9.35
C ASP A 126 -0.60 -10.36 9.09
N THR A 127 -1.49 -10.04 8.15
CA THR A 127 -2.68 -10.86 7.82
C THR A 127 -2.70 -11.22 6.34
N ILE A 128 -3.48 -10.51 5.53
CA ILE A 128 -3.73 -10.83 4.11
C ILE A 128 -2.47 -10.72 3.25
N TYR A 129 -1.49 -9.89 3.63
CA TYR A 129 -0.22 -9.74 2.91
C TYR A 129 0.91 -10.61 3.47
N LYS A 130 0.71 -11.29 4.62
CA LYS A 130 1.80 -11.93 5.39
C LYS A 130 2.67 -12.90 4.61
N TYR A 131 2.06 -13.67 3.71
CA TYR A 131 2.76 -14.68 2.92
C TYR A 131 2.86 -14.30 1.45
N LEU A 132 2.62 -13.02 1.11
CA LEU A 132 2.70 -12.53 -0.25
C LEU A 132 4.12 -12.69 -0.80
N ASN A 133 4.25 -13.51 -1.83
CA ASN A 133 5.45 -13.63 -2.65
C ASN A 133 5.05 -13.39 -4.10
N PRO A 134 5.64 -12.39 -4.80
CA PRO A 134 5.28 -12.05 -6.18
C PRO A 134 5.45 -13.20 -7.18
N ASN A 135 6.24 -14.22 -6.85
CA ASN A 135 6.45 -15.39 -7.70
C ASN A 135 5.36 -16.47 -7.52
N MET A 136 4.41 -16.27 -6.62
CA MET A 136 3.26 -17.17 -6.46
C MET A 136 2.35 -17.09 -7.68
N LYS A 137 1.87 -18.25 -8.13
CA LYS A 137 0.97 -18.34 -9.30
C LYS A 137 -0.48 -17.97 -8.96
N GLU A 138 -0.88 -18.17 -7.71
CA GLU A 138 -2.28 -18.06 -7.24
C GLU A 138 -2.47 -16.80 -6.39
N LEU A 139 -2.38 -15.63 -7.03
CA LEU A 139 -2.65 -14.35 -6.38
C LEU A 139 -3.90 -13.71 -6.99
N PRO A 140 -4.82 -13.19 -6.15
CA PRO A 140 -6.04 -12.56 -6.63
C PRO A 140 -5.74 -11.26 -7.39
N LEU A 141 -6.53 -11.03 -8.44
CA LEU A 141 -6.61 -9.76 -9.15
C LEU A 141 -8.08 -9.36 -9.22
N VAL A 142 -8.42 -8.18 -8.67
CA VAL A 142 -9.81 -7.71 -8.67
C VAL A 142 -10.22 -7.38 -10.10
N LYS A 143 -11.33 -7.98 -10.54
CA LYS A 143 -11.91 -7.80 -11.87
C LYS A 143 -12.99 -6.72 -11.88
N LYS A 144 -13.80 -6.65 -10.82
CA LYS A 144 -14.94 -5.73 -10.73
C LYS A 144 -15.30 -5.49 -9.27
N VAL A 145 -15.71 -4.27 -8.94
CA VAL A 145 -16.27 -3.91 -7.63
C VAL A 145 -17.67 -3.32 -7.83
N ASN A 146 -18.63 -3.76 -7.02
CA ASN A 146 -19.97 -3.20 -6.96
C ASN A 146 -20.24 -2.59 -5.58
N VAL A 147 -20.88 -1.43 -5.56
CA VAL A 147 -21.45 -0.86 -4.35
C VAL A 147 -22.89 -1.35 -4.25
N ILE A 148 -23.20 -2.13 -3.21
CA ILE A 148 -24.50 -2.73 -2.98
C ILE A 148 -25.44 -1.77 -2.27
N SER A 149 -24.92 -1.03 -1.29
CA SER A 149 -25.65 0.05 -0.64
C SER A 149 -24.70 1.11 -0.09
N ILE A 150 -25.24 2.30 0.10
CA ILE A 150 -24.61 3.42 0.78
C ILE A 150 -25.64 4.07 1.72
N GLU A 151 -25.20 4.40 2.92
CA GLU A 151 -26.00 5.03 3.96
C GLU A 151 -25.22 6.21 4.55
N GLU A 152 -25.85 7.37 4.63
CA GLU A 152 -25.34 8.49 5.43
C GLU A 152 -25.58 8.22 6.90
N THR A 153 -24.55 8.40 7.72
CA THR A 153 -24.60 8.13 9.15
C THR A 153 -23.60 9.02 9.89
N THR A 154 -23.41 8.80 11.18
CA THR A 154 -22.38 9.47 11.96
C THR A 154 -21.39 8.49 12.57
N PHE A 155 -20.16 8.94 12.78
CA PHE A 155 -19.10 8.17 13.42
C PHE A 155 -18.46 9.03 14.51
N GLU A 156 -18.38 8.48 15.72
CA GLU A 156 -17.75 9.16 16.85
C GLU A 156 -16.31 8.65 17.02
N TYR A 157 -15.36 9.59 17.09
CA TYR A 157 -13.96 9.30 17.38
C TYR A 157 -13.34 10.44 18.17
N LYS A 158 -12.66 10.11 19.27
CA LYS A 158 -12.02 11.09 20.19
C LYS A 158 -12.97 12.23 20.58
N GLU A 159 -14.20 11.89 20.99
CA GLU A 159 -15.23 12.85 21.44
C GLU A 159 -15.68 13.84 20.34
N LYS A 160 -15.37 13.56 19.07
CA LYS A 160 -15.85 14.31 17.90
C LYS A 160 -16.75 13.42 17.06
N GLU A 161 -17.90 13.98 16.66
CA GLU A 161 -18.82 13.35 15.73
C GLU A 161 -18.49 13.80 14.30
N TYR A 162 -18.43 12.84 13.38
CA TYR A 162 -18.15 13.06 11.97
C TYR A 162 -19.35 12.64 11.13
N GLN A 163 -19.70 13.45 10.14
CA GLN A 163 -20.53 12.98 9.03
C GLN A 163 -19.81 11.81 8.35
N SER A 164 -20.53 10.75 8.05
CA SER A 164 -19.93 9.52 7.57
C SER A 164 -20.81 8.78 6.57
N TYR A 165 -20.16 7.92 5.80
CA TYR A 165 -20.79 7.07 4.81
C TYR A 165 -20.46 5.61 5.15
N LYS A 166 -21.50 4.79 5.23
CA LYS A 166 -21.39 3.34 5.40
C LYS A 166 -21.74 2.67 4.08
N LEU A 167 -20.78 1.95 3.49
CA LEU A 167 -20.96 1.29 2.21
C LEU A 167 -20.86 -0.22 2.38
N PHE A 168 -21.81 -0.94 1.80
CA PHE A 168 -21.69 -2.38 1.59
C PHE A 168 -21.18 -2.62 0.16
N LEU A 169 -20.05 -3.30 0.01
CA LEU A 169 -19.44 -3.61 -1.27
C LEU A 169 -19.30 -5.12 -1.47
N ASN A 170 -19.35 -5.54 -2.73
CA ASN A 170 -18.85 -6.84 -3.15
C ASN A 170 -17.96 -6.73 -4.39
N TRP A 171 -17.14 -7.73 -4.65
CA TRP A 171 -16.24 -7.75 -5.79
C TRP A 171 -16.02 -9.15 -6.34
N GLU A 172 -15.56 -9.19 -7.58
CA GLU A 172 -15.19 -10.40 -8.30
C GLU A 172 -13.69 -10.39 -8.59
N TYR A 173 -13.07 -11.56 -8.55
CA TYR A 173 -11.69 -11.77 -8.96
C TYR A 173 -11.62 -12.36 -10.37
N GLU A 174 -10.49 -12.19 -11.04
CA GLU A 174 -10.21 -12.92 -12.30
C GLU A 174 -10.17 -14.44 -12.09
N SER A 175 -9.67 -14.87 -10.94
CA SER A 175 -9.61 -16.27 -10.53
C SER A 175 -9.91 -16.37 -9.04
N ASP A 176 -10.76 -17.33 -8.68
CA ASP A 176 -11.23 -17.49 -7.31
C ASP A 176 -10.33 -18.45 -6.52
N TYR A 177 -9.65 -17.91 -5.52
CA TYR A 177 -8.77 -18.65 -4.62
C TYR A 177 -9.29 -18.63 -3.16
N GLY A 178 -10.56 -18.30 -2.95
CA GLY A 178 -11.16 -18.26 -1.60
C GLY A 178 -10.84 -17.02 -0.78
N TYR A 179 -10.38 -15.93 -1.41
CA TYR A 179 -10.24 -14.63 -0.76
C TYR A 179 -11.60 -14.01 -0.48
N GLU A 180 -11.64 -13.07 0.48
CA GLU A 180 -12.83 -12.28 0.81
C GLU A 180 -13.40 -11.59 -0.44
N LYS A 181 -14.73 -11.49 -0.56
CA LYS A 181 -15.40 -10.90 -1.74
C LYS A 181 -16.40 -9.82 -1.40
N GLU A 182 -16.54 -9.50 -0.12
CA GLU A 182 -17.50 -8.53 0.35
C GLU A 182 -17.09 -7.94 1.69
N CYS A 183 -17.42 -6.67 1.91
CA CYS A 183 -17.18 -6.02 3.19
C CYS A 183 -18.05 -4.78 3.36
N ILE A 184 -18.09 -4.28 4.58
CA ILE A 184 -18.65 -2.97 4.90
C ILE A 184 -17.49 -2.02 5.19
N LEU A 185 -17.47 -0.88 4.49
CA LEU A 185 -16.57 0.23 4.75
C LEU A 185 -17.32 1.35 5.46
N MET A 186 -16.66 2.00 6.41
CA MET A 186 -17.11 3.23 7.04
C MET A 186 -16.09 4.32 6.78
N LEU A 187 -16.57 5.44 6.26
CA LEU A 187 -15.76 6.58 5.86
C LEU A 187 -16.23 7.82 6.59
N ILE A 188 -15.30 8.62 7.09
CA ILE A 188 -15.61 9.92 7.68
C ILE A 188 -15.32 11.04 6.71
N LYS A 189 -16.09 12.11 6.80
CA LYS A 189 -15.80 13.38 6.18
C LYS A 189 -15.08 14.28 7.17
N GLU A 190 -13.84 14.62 6.86
CA GLU A 190 -13.09 15.65 7.57
C GLU A 190 -12.72 16.77 6.57
N ASN A 191 -13.27 17.96 6.82
CA ASN A 191 -13.25 19.06 5.86
C ASN A 191 -13.90 18.61 4.53
N ASN A 192 -13.15 18.66 3.43
CA ASN A 192 -13.62 18.22 2.12
C ASN A 192 -13.18 16.80 1.75
N ARG A 193 -12.37 16.13 2.58
CA ARG A 193 -11.79 14.82 2.26
C ARG A 193 -12.57 13.71 2.95
N LEU A 194 -12.78 12.61 2.24
CA LEU A 194 -13.31 11.37 2.80
C LEU A 194 -12.19 10.37 3.03
N ASP A 195 -12.18 9.73 4.20
CA ASP A 195 -11.20 8.71 4.55
C ASP A 195 -11.86 7.51 5.23
N ILE A 196 -11.38 6.32 4.94
CA ILE A 196 -11.84 5.05 5.52
C ILE A 196 -11.31 4.94 6.95
N VAL A 197 -12.23 4.73 7.90
CA VAL A 197 -11.91 4.55 9.33
C VAL A 197 -12.12 3.12 9.80
N LYS A 198 -12.96 2.36 9.11
CA LYS A 198 -13.29 0.98 9.51
C LYS A 198 -13.65 0.13 8.31
N LYS A 199 -13.17 -1.10 8.33
CA LYS A 199 -13.58 -2.18 7.46
C LYS A 199 -14.13 -3.32 8.33
N THR A 200 -15.28 -3.84 7.96
CA THR A 200 -15.92 -4.98 8.63
C THR A 200 -16.16 -6.09 7.63
N ASN A 201 -15.68 -7.29 7.92
CA ASN A 201 -15.93 -8.46 7.08
C ASN A 201 -17.36 -8.95 7.31
N ILE A 202 -18.00 -9.46 6.28
CA ILE A 202 -19.27 -10.16 6.40
C ILE A 202 -18.96 -11.66 6.51
N SER A 203 -19.48 -12.28 7.57
CA SER A 203 -19.26 -13.69 7.93
C SER A 203 -20.20 -14.62 7.17
#